data_AF-A0A5C4L8H6-F1
#
_entry.id   AF-A0A5C4L8H6-F1
#
_cell.length_a   1.000
_cell.length_b   1.000
_cell.length_c   1.000
_cell.angle_alpha   90.00
_cell.angle_beta   90.00
_cell.angle_gamma   90.00
#
_symmetry.space_group_name_H-M   'P 1'
#
loop_
_entity.id
_entity.type
_entity.pdbx_description
1 polymer ?
#
loop_
_entity_poly.entity_id
_entity_poly.type
_entity_poly.pdbx_seq_one_letter_code
_entity_poly.pdbx_strand_id
1 'polypeptide(L)'
;MTGGEAYKQKLITDDALDAAIAAYLADPSKPVVLVIGDKRLDVAAAVLAHQWSADELAVGDATPARRRNAGKTAVLVAPVWFGCL
;
A
#
# COMPACT_ATOMS: atom_id res chain seq x y z
N MET A 1 9.94 8.31 -7.91
CA MET A 1 9.41 8.83 -6.63
C MET A 1 8.77 7.69 -5.86
N THR A 2 8.68 7.75 -4.53
CA THR A 2 8.01 6.74 -3.71
C THR A 2 6.58 7.14 -3.35
N GLY A 3 5.78 6.19 -2.86
CA GLY A 3 4.46 6.49 -2.29
C GLY A 3 4.54 7.47 -1.12
N GLY A 4 5.61 7.42 -0.33
CA GLY A 4 5.86 8.35 0.77
C GLY A 4 6.19 9.77 0.30
N GLU A 5 6.90 9.91 -0.82
CA GLU A 5 7.10 11.21 -1.46
C GLU A 5 5.78 11.77 -2.00
N ALA A 6 4.96 10.93 -2.64
CA ALA A 6 3.61 11.31 -3.09
C ALA A 6 2.69 11.71 -1.92
N TYR A 7 2.78 11.00 -0.79
CA TYR A 7 2.04 11.31 0.43
C TYR A 7 2.46 12.66 1.03
N LYS A 8 3.76 12.95 1.10
CA LYS A 8 4.28 14.26 1.54
C LYS A 8 3.81 15.41 0.64
N GLN A 9 3.72 15.16 -0.66
CA GLN A 9 3.20 16.11 -1.65
C GLN A 9 1.66 16.20 -1.66
N LYS A 10 0.96 15.46 -0.79
CA LYS A 10 -0.51 15.38 -0.72
C LYS A 10 -1.17 14.85 -2.01
N LEU A 11 -0.41 14.12 -2.82
CA LEU A 11 -0.94 13.40 -3.98
C LEU A 11 -1.61 12.08 -3.58
N ILE A 12 -1.21 11.50 -2.45
CA ILE A 12 -1.95 10.49 -1.72
C ILE A 12 -2.46 11.14 -0.43
N THR A 13 -3.76 11.13 -0.20
CA THR A 13 -4.36 11.57 1.06
C THR A 13 -4.34 10.45 2.09
N ASP A 14 -4.42 10.77 3.38
CA ASP A 14 -4.51 9.75 4.44
C ASP A 14 -5.75 8.88 4.25
N ASP A 15 -6.90 9.50 3.91
CA ASP A 15 -8.15 8.78 3.62
C ASP A 15 -8.02 7.82 2.43
N ALA A 16 -7.35 8.23 1.34
CA ALA A 16 -7.15 7.39 0.17
C ALA A 16 -6.21 6.22 0.48
N LEU A 17 -5.12 6.49 1.21
CA LEU A 17 -4.21 5.46 1.69
C LEU A 17 -4.97 4.46 2.58
N ASP A 18 -5.79 4.96 3.51
CA ASP A 18 -6.54 4.15 4.43
C ASP A 18 -7.61 3.29 3.76
N ALA A 19 -8.34 3.86 2.82
CA ALA A 19 -9.31 3.12 2.02
C ALA A 19 -8.63 2.02 1.21
N ALA A 20 -7.46 2.30 0.60
CA ALA A 20 -6.72 1.31 -0.16
C ALA A 20 -6.22 0.16 0.72
N ILE A 21 -5.64 0.46 1.90
CA ILE A 21 -5.20 -0.58 2.83
C ILE A 21 -6.39 -1.38 3.37
N ALA A 22 -7.52 -0.73 3.68
CA ALA A 22 -8.72 -1.43 4.13
C ALA A 22 -9.27 -2.38 3.06
N ALA A 23 -9.32 -1.93 1.79
CA ALA A 23 -9.76 -2.76 0.67
C ALA A 23 -8.84 -3.98 0.46
N TYR A 24 -7.53 -3.77 0.51
CA TYR A 24 -6.54 -4.84 0.39
C TYR A 24 -6.66 -5.86 1.53
N LEU A 25 -6.79 -5.40 2.79
CA LEU A 25 -6.94 -6.31 3.93
C LEU A 25 -8.27 -7.07 3.96
N ALA A 26 -9.33 -6.50 3.37
CA ALA A 26 -10.62 -7.16 3.25
C ALA A 26 -10.58 -8.32 2.24
N ASP A 27 -9.83 -8.16 1.14
CA ASP A 27 -9.66 -9.19 0.13
C ASP A 27 -8.34 -9.00 -0.65
N PRO A 28 -7.23 -9.61 -0.18
CA PRO A 28 -5.92 -9.47 -0.82
C PRO A 28 -5.85 -10.06 -2.24
N SER A 29 -6.86 -10.86 -2.65
CA SER A 29 -6.94 -11.45 -3.99
C SER A 29 -7.44 -10.47 -5.05
N LYS A 30 -8.05 -9.35 -4.62
CA LYS A 30 -8.54 -8.31 -5.52
C LYS A 30 -7.47 -7.24 -5.75
N PRO A 31 -7.31 -6.75 -6.99
CA PRO A 31 -6.36 -5.68 -7.26
C PRO A 31 -6.82 -4.39 -6.56
N VAL A 32 -5.89 -3.76 -5.84
CA VAL A 32 -6.08 -2.45 -5.24
C VAL A 32 -4.96 -1.54 -5.72
N VAL A 33 -5.33 -0.47 -6.43
CA VAL A 33 -4.37 0.44 -7.06
C VAL A 33 -4.63 1.87 -6.59
N LEU A 34 -3.58 2.54 -6.10
CA LEU A 34 -3.58 3.99 -5.87
C LEU A 34 -3.21 4.71 -7.16
N VAL A 35 -4.05 5.65 -7.59
CA VAL A 35 -3.79 6.54 -8.73
C VAL A 35 -3.24 7.86 -8.22
N ILE A 36 -2.07 8.26 -8.73
CA ILE A 36 -1.28 9.38 -8.24
C ILE A 36 -0.94 10.25 -9.45
N GLY A 37 -1.86 11.14 -9.84
CA GLY A 37 -1.76 11.82 -11.13
C GLY A 37 -1.81 10.81 -12.29
N ASP A 38 -0.76 10.78 -13.10
CA ASP A 38 -0.57 9.84 -14.22
C ASP A 38 0.16 8.54 -13.82
N LYS A 39 0.51 8.40 -12.54
CA LYS A 39 1.23 7.25 -11.98
C LYS A 39 0.30 6.32 -11.22
N ARG A 40 0.75 5.08 -11.03
CA ARG A 40 0.01 4.05 -10.31
C ARG A 40 0.91 3.33 -9.31
N LEU A 41 0.29 2.83 -8.24
CA LEU A 41 0.91 1.95 -7.25
C LEU A 41 -0.05 0.83 -6.90
N ASP A 42 0.35 -0.41 -7.19
CA ASP A 42 -0.37 -1.61 -6.80
C ASP A 42 -0.02 -1.98 -5.35
N VAL A 43 -1.05 -2.10 -4.50
CA VAL A 43 -0.87 -2.35 -3.05
C VAL A 43 -0.34 -3.75 -2.79
N ALA A 44 -0.81 -4.76 -3.52
CA ALA A 44 -0.35 -6.14 -3.34
C ALA A 44 1.11 -6.27 -3.78
N ALA A 45 1.48 -5.67 -4.92
CA ALA A 45 2.86 -5.64 -5.40
C ALA A 45 3.78 -4.90 -4.42
N ALA A 46 3.32 -3.78 -3.84
CA ALA A 46 4.06 -3.04 -2.82
C ALA A 46 4.29 -3.88 -1.56
N VAL A 47 3.27 -4.62 -1.10
CA VAL A 47 3.39 -5.53 0.05
C VAL A 47 4.38 -6.65 -0.24
N LEU A 48 4.25 -7.32 -1.39
CA LEU A 48 5.14 -8.42 -1.78
C LEU A 48 6.60 -7.98 -1.97
N ALA A 49 6.81 -6.74 -2.42
CA ALA A 49 8.14 -6.17 -2.58
C ALA A 49 8.79 -5.73 -1.26
N HIS A 50 8.02 -5.60 -0.16
CA HIS A 50 8.53 -5.19 1.15
C HIS A 50 8.42 -6.33 2.17
N GLN A 51 9.49 -7.12 2.29
CA GLN A 51 9.51 -8.37 3.06
C GLN A 51 8.95 -8.25 4.49
N TRP A 52 9.36 -7.22 5.25
CA TRP A 52 8.82 -7.02 6.60
C TRP A 52 7.29 -6.86 6.60
N SER A 53 6.73 -6.13 5.65
CA SER A 53 5.28 -5.96 5.57
C SER A 53 4.57 -7.25 5.19
N ALA A 54 5.15 -8.03 4.26
CA ALA A 54 4.60 -9.33 3.88
C ALA A 54 4.60 -10.29 5.08
N ASP A 55 5.70 -10.38 5.81
CA ASP A 55 5.84 -11.23 7.01
C ASP A 55 4.83 -10.83 8.08
N GLU A 56 4.71 -9.54 8.37
CA GLU A 56 3.75 -8.98 9.34
C GLU A 56 2.29 -9.28 8.99
N LEU A 57 1.96 -9.30 7.70
CA LEU A 57 0.62 -9.62 7.22
C LEU A 57 0.33 -11.14 7.22
N ALA A 58 1.37 -11.97 7.23
CA ALA A 58 1.25 -13.42 7.36
C ALA A 58 1.06 -13.88 8.82
N VAL A 59 1.32 -13.00 9.81
CA VAL A 59 1.10 -13.29 11.23
C VAL A 59 -0.40 -13.39 11.53
N GLY A 60 -0.88 -14.60 11.83
CA GLY A 60 -2.31 -14.90 12.00
C GLY A 60 -3.00 -14.17 13.16
N ASP A 61 -2.26 -13.79 14.21
CA ASP A 61 -2.74 -13.08 15.39
C ASP A 61 -2.36 -11.58 15.40
N ALA A 62 -1.88 -11.04 14.28
CA ALA A 62 -1.58 -9.62 14.17
C ALA A 62 -2.85 -8.78 14.38
N THR A 63 -2.75 -7.77 15.26
CA THR A 63 -3.88 -6.87 15.51
C THR A 63 -4.29 -6.12 14.25
N PRO A 64 -5.56 -5.67 14.13
CA PRO A 64 -6.00 -4.88 12.97
C PRO A 64 -5.12 -3.65 12.71
N ALA A 65 -4.69 -2.95 13.78
CA ALA A 65 -3.80 -1.80 13.68
C ALA A 65 -2.41 -2.18 13.15
N ARG A 66 -1.85 -3.32 13.60
CA ARG A 66 -0.56 -3.83 13.15
C ARG A 66 -0.58 -4.16 11.65
N ARG A 67 -1.60 -4.88 11.19
CA ARG A 67 -1.80 -5.20 9.77
C ARG A 67 -1.96 -3.94 8.91
N ARG A 68 -2.75 -2.96 9.38
CA ARG A 68 -2.91 -1.67 8.69
C ARG A 68 -1.58 -0.92 8.56
N ASN A 69 -0.79 -0.87 9.63
CA ASN A 69 0.52 -0.21 9.61
C ASN A 69 1.51 -0.93 8.69
N ALA A 70 1.52 -2.27 8.67
CA ALA A 70 2.33 -3.04 7.74
C ALA A 70 1.99 -2.71 6.27
N GLY A 71 0.70 -2.66 5.94
CA GLY A 71 0.22 -2.24 4.62
C GLY A 71 0.61 -0.79 4.26
N LYS A 72 0.38 0.16 5.18
CA LYS A 72 0.78 1.56 4.99
C LYS A 72 2.28 1.69 4.73
N THR A 73 3.12 1.02 5.52
CA THR A 73 4.57 1.06 5.34
C THR A 73 4.97 0.57 3.96
N ALA A 74 4.44 -0.56 3.49
CA ALA A 74 4.73 -1.10 2.17
C ALA A 74 4.45 -0.08 1.06
N VAL A 75 3.27 0.54 1.08
CA VAL A 75 2.87 1.56 0.11
C VAL A 75 3.77 2.79 0.18
N LEU A 76 4.11 3.26 1.37
CA LEU A 76 4.91 4.49 1.54
C LEU A 76 6.37 4.31 1.12
N VAL A 77 6.94 3.12 1.20
CA VAL A 77 8.32 2.86 0.75
C VAL A 77 8.40 2.42 -0.71
N ALA A 78 7.29 1.96 -1.30
CA ALA A 78 7.27 1.47 -2.67
C ALA A 78 7.50 2.59 -3.69
N PRO A 79 8.23 2.31 -4.79
CA PRO A 79 8.29 3.21 -5.94
C PRO A 79 6.92 3.29 -6.63
N VAL A 80 6.56 4.49 -7.09
CA VAL A 80 5.39 4.69 -7.97
C VAL A 80 5.89 4.70 -9.43
N TRP A 81 5.17 4.01 -10.30
CA TRP A 81 5.57 3.84 -11.69
C TRP A 81 4.58 4.54 -12.63
N PHE A 82 5.10 5.04 -13.76
CA PHE A 82 4.24 5.42 -14.89
C PHE A 82 3.65 4.12 -15.48
N GLY A 83 2.34 4.09 -15.68
CA GLY A 83 1.60 2.84 -15.84
C GLY A 83 2.06 1.97 -17.02
N CYS A 84 2.41 0.72 -16.72
CA CYS A 84 1.80 -0.51 -17.25
C CYS A 84 2.34 -1.67 -16.40
N LEU A 85 1.45 -2.41 -15.75
CA LEU A 85 1.72 -3.72 -15.13
C LEU A 85 0.71 -4.68 -15.75
#